data_AF-A0A9P5YRU5-F1
#
_entry.id   AF-A0A9P5YRU5-F1
#
_cell.length_a   1.000
_cell.length_b   1.000
_cell.length_c   1.000
_cell.angle_alpha   90.00
_cell.angle_beta   90.00
_cell.angle_gamma   90.00
#
_symmetry.space_group_name_H-M   'P 1'
#
loop_
_entity.id
_entity.type
_entity.pdbx_description
1 polymer ?
#
loop_
_entity_poly.entity_id
_entity_poly.type
_entity_poly.pdbx_seq_one_letter_code
_entity_poly.pdbx_strand_id
1 'polypeptide(L)'
;MPTTPETPKSSTPLLRKKLEPAVRRARFDEQVKYIEARVGRNPTIPTERVRKRHFLTLLDLAASEEELRSVVNLVPKFKEAGGELIGTFAEEFARRCQELQCQRLALHVFGNYIRYDIWLDIKAARWLLHSIYLNSPLDKVKVVIALYPLYKLPPFSEDLASAAMVAAACYKANTPEAIKVADALQPQILSLLEKTQLSTAPDYATRKHNKWISWALQKVNRARKDKEPYVPWDRVPLKIRLQSPQPAAPQAATA
;
A
#
# COMPACT_ATOMS: atom_id res chain seq x y z
N MET A 1 -8.89 -50.11 29.03
CA MET A 1 -9.28 -48.91 29.78
C MET A 1 -8.17 -48.64 30.79
N PRO A 2 -7.45 -47.52 30.66
CA PRO A 2 -7.83 -46.27 31.33
C PRO A 2 -7.78 -45.02 30.42
N THR A 3 -8.71 -44.12 30.67
CA THR A 3 -8.94 -42.79 30.08
C THR A 3 -8.20 -41.71 30.90
N THR A 4 -7.54 -40.73 30.27
CA THR A 4 -7.85 -39.26 30.23
C THR A 4 -6.50 -38.50 30.36
N PRO A 5 -6.30 -37.20 29.99
CA PRO A 5 -7.10 -36.23 29.22
C PRO A 5 -6.40 -35.66 27.96
N GLU A 6 -7.22 -35.31 26.97
CA GLU A 6 -6.90 -34.27 25.99
C GLU A 6 -6.88 -32.89 26.66
N THR A 7 -5.85 -32.09 26.36
CA THR A 7 -5.79 -30.67 26.74
C THR A 7 -6.09 -29.81 25.50
N PRO A 8 -7.21 -29.04 25.46
CA PRO A 8 -7.42 -28.07 24.40
C PRO A 8 -6.58 -26.82 24.68
N LYS A 9 -5.48 -26.64 23.93
CA LYS A 9 -4.72 -25.38 23.91
C LYS A 9 -5.52 -24.32 23.15
N SER A 10 -6.43 -23.66 23.87
CA SER A 10 -7.01 -22.38 23.48
C SER A 10 -5.90 -21.33 23.40
N SER A 11 -5.47 -20.99 22.19
CA SER A 11 -4.51 -19.92 21.93
C SER A 11 -5.24 -18.57 21.96
N THR A 12 -5.33 -17.98 23.14
CA THR A 12 -5.79 -16.59 23.28
C THR A 12 -4.83 -15.68 22.50
N PRO A 13 -5.30 -14.84 21.56
CA PRO A 13 -4.43 -13.98 20.78
C PRO A 13 -3.78 -12.94 21.71
N LEU A 14 -2.47 -13.05 21.89
CA LEU A 14 -1.68 -12.07 22.63
C LEU A 14 -1.87 -10.70 22.00
N LEU A 15 -2.54 -9.80 22.74
CA LEU A 15 -2.64 -8.39 22.40
C LEU A 15 -1.22 -7.84 22.23
N ARG A 16 -0.84 -7.51 20.99
CA ARG A 16 0.47 -6.92 20.70
C ARG A 16 0.55 -5.55 21.38
N LYS A 17 1.19 -5.49 22.55
CA LYS A 17 1.44 -4.24 23.28
C LYS A 17 2.25 -3.31 22.37
N LYS A 18 1.72 -2.12 22.11
CA LYS A 18 2.40 -1.08 21.32
C LYS A 18 3.70 -0.72 22.04
N LEU A 19 4.84 -0.81 21.35
CA LEU A 19 6.13 -0.43 21.92
C LEU A 19 6.13 1.05 22.30
N GLU A 20 6.70 1.34 23.46
CA GLU A 20 7.00 2.71 23.90
C GLU A 20 7.90 3.42 22.88
N PRO A 21 7.73 4.75 22.65
CA PRO A 21 8.49 5.49 21.64
C PRO A 21 10.01 5.37 21.80
N ALA A 22 10.52 5.48 23.03
CA ALA A 22 11.95 5.37 23.32
C ALA A 22 12.51 3.97 23.00
N VAL A 23 11.77 2.92 23.36
CA VAL A 23 12.15 1.52 23.08
C VAL A 23 12.12 1.24 21.58
N ARG A 24 11.12 1.77 20.85
CA ARG A 24 11.04 1.67 19.39
C ARG A 24 12.26 2.31 18.73
N ARG A 25 12.64 3.52 19.16
CA ARG A 25 13.81 4.23 18.64
C ARG A 25 15.11 3.47 18.90
N ALA A 26 15.32 3.01 20.14
CA ALA A 26 16.51 2.21 20.46
C ALA A 26 16.64 0.96 19.58
N ARG A 27 15.52 0.24 19.35
CA ARG A 27 15.50 -0.91 18.43
C ARG A 27 15.75 -0.53 16.98
N PHE A 28 15.24 0.62 16.54
CA PHE A 28 15.51 1.15 15.21
C PHE A 28 17.01 1.41 15.04
N ASP A 29 17.61 2.15 15.96
CA ASP A 29 19.03 2.52 15.94
C ASP A 29 19.93 1.28 15.97
N GLU A 30 19.61 0.30 16.83
CA GLU A 30 20.31 -0.99 16.89
C GLU A 30 20.22 -1.73 15.55
N GLN A 31 19.03 -1.79 14.96
CA GLN A 31 18.80 -2.49 13.70
C GLN A 31 19.49 -1.80 12.52
N VAL A 32 19.57 -0.47 12.51
CA VAL A 32 20.34 0.31 11.52
C VAL A 32 21.83 -0.01 11.66
N LYS A 33 22.40 0.12 12.86
CA LYS A 33 23.82 -0.18 13.12
C LYS A 33 24.18 -1.61 12.71
N TYR A 34 23.30 -2.56 13.01
CA TYR A 34 23.47 -3.96 12.62
C TYR A 34 23.61 -4.13 11.09
N ILE A 35 22.73 -3.47 10.32
CA ILE A 35 22.75 -3.55 8.85
C ILE A 35 23.95 -2.79 8.30
N GLU A 36 24.20 -1.56 8.76
CA GLU A 36 25.29 -0.70 8.28
C GLU A 36 26.66 -1.38 8.35
N ALA A 37 26.94 -2.09 9.44
CA ALA A 37 28.21 -2.81 9.61
C ALA A 37 28.38 -3.98 8.60
N ARG A 38 27.32 -4.43 7.93
CA ARG A 38 27.27 -5.66 7.12
C ARG A 38 26.89 -5.44 5.65
N VAL A 39 26.70 -4.19 5.21
CA VAL A 39 26.32 -3.86 3.82
C VAL A 39 27.32 -2.93 3.15
N GLY A 40 27.28 -2.87 1.81
CA GLY A 40 28.19 -2.09 0.98
C GLY A 40 29.33 -2.92 0.40
N ARG A 41 30.17 -2.29 -0.43
CA ARG A 41 31.29 -2.96 -1.12
C ARG A 41 32.34 -3.53 -0.17
N ASN A 42 32.63 -2.80 0.91
CA ASN A 42 33.61 -3.17 1.94
C ASN A 42 32.94 -3.14 3.32
N PRO A 43 32.16 -4.18 3.69
CA PRO A 43 31.48 -4.22 4.98
C PRO A 43 32.50 -4.38 6.12
N THR A 44 32.24 -3.72 7.25
CA THR A 44 33.06 -3.87 8.46
C THR A 44 33.02 -5.30 9.00
N ILE A 45 31.86 -5.94 8.90
CA ILE A 45 31.62 -7.34 9.28
C ILE A 45 31.17 -8.07 8.00
N PRO A 46 32.08 -8.78 7.31
CA PRO A 46 31.76 -9.49 6.07
C PRO A 46 31.00 -10.80 6.31
N THR A 47 31.08 -11.34 7.54
CA THR A 47 30.40 -12.56 7.94
C THR A 47 28.93 -12.28 8.29
N GLU A 48 28.05 -13.23 7.95
CA GLU A 48 26.59 -13.16 8.15
C GLU A 48 25.86 -12.14 7.25
N ARG A 49 25.18 -12.67 6.22
CA ARG A 49 24.38 -11.83 5.31
C ARG A 49 23.14 -11.28 6.00
N VAL A 50 22.88 -9.98 5.80
CA VAL A 50 21.65 -9.33 6.27
C VAL A 50 20.43 -9.97 5.60
N ARG A 51 19.51 -10.49 6.40
CA ARG A 51 18.25 -11.05 5.88
C ARG A 51 17.34 -9.94 5.35
N LYS A 52 16.67 -10.21 4.22
CA LYS A 52 15.74 -9.28 3.56
C LYS A 52 14.66 -8.73 4.52
N ARG A 53 14.24 -9.52 5.51
CA ARG A 53 13.21 -9.16 6.50
C ARG A 53 13.62 -8.00 7.41
N HIS A 54 14.90 -7.76 7.66
CA HIS A 54 15.33 -6.64 8.51
C HIS A 54 14.89 -5.29 7.96
N PHE A 55 14.82 -5.14 6.63
CA PHE A 55 14.32 -3.93 5.98
C PHE A 55 12.83 -3.69 6.26
N LEU A 56 11.99 -4.73 6.25
CA LEU A 56 10.58 -4.60 6.64
C LEU A 56 10.45 -4.23 8.12
N THR A 57 11.25 -4.85 8.99
CA THR A 57 11.29 -4.50 10.41
C THR A 57 11.68 -3.04 10.63
N LEU A 58 12.66 -2.52 9.85
CA LEU A 58 13.05 -1.12 9.92
C LEU A 58 11.92 -0.18 9.50
N LEU A 59 11.14 -0.51 8.46
CA LEU A 59 9.96 0.28 8.08
C LEU A 59 8.91 0.32 9.20
N ASP A 60 8.66 -0.82 9.86
CA ASP A 60 7.72 -0.90 10.98
C ASP A 60 8.19 -0.13 12.22
N LEU A 61 9.50 -0.05 12.44
CA LEU A 61 10.11 0.66 13.56
C LEU A 61 10.26 2.16 13.29
N ALA A 62 10.48 2.60 12.05
CA ALA A 62 10.67 4.00 11.69
C ALA A 62 9.47 4.85 12.10
N ALA A 63 9.68 5.89 12.89
CA ALA A 63 8.68 6.79 13.44
C ALA A 63 8.72 8.21 12.82
N SER A 64 9.72 8.51 11.97
CA SER A 64 9.89 9.81 11.33
C SER A 64 10.31 9.70 9.86
N GLU A 65 10.27 10.82 9.13
CA GLU A 65 10.78 10.89 7.76
C GLU A 65 12.29 10.63 7.72
N GLU A 66 13.04 11.16 8.69
CA GLU A 66 14.48 11.01 8.80
C GLU A 66 14.87 9.54 8.97
N GLU A 67 14.15 8.82 9.82
CA GLU A 67 14.37 7.39 10.03
C GLU A 67 14.07 6.61 8.75
N LEU A 68 12.95 6.88 8.06
CA LEU A 68 12.67 6.26 6.75
C LEU A 68 13.74 6.58 5.70
N ARG A 69 14.26 7.81 5.70
CA ARG A 69 15.34 8.24 4.80
C ARG A 69 16.62 7.43 5.08
N SER A 70 16.93 7.17 6.34
CA SER A 70 18.03 6.28 6.72
C SER A 70 17.82 4.88 6.17
N VAL A 71 16.61 4.30 6.29
CA VAL A 71 16.31 2.96 5.73
C VAL A 71 16.57 2.90 4.23
N VAL A 72 16.05 3.86 3.44
CA VAL A 72 16.22 3.84 1.98
C VAL A 72 17.66 4.12 1.55
N ASN A 73 18.43 4.84 2.35
CA ASN A 73 19.87 5.05 2.11
C ASN A 73 20.71 3.78 2.32
N LEU A 74 20.20 2.78 3.04
CA LEU A 74 20.84 1.47 3.20
C LEU A 74 20.59 0.54 2.01
N VAL A 75 19.50 0.76 1.27
CA VAL A 75 19.10 -0.13 0.16
C VAL A 75 20.18 -0.24 -0.92
N PRO A 76 20.77 0.86 -1.44
CA PRO A 76 21.82 0.76 -2.46
C PRO A 76 23.02 -0.05 -1.96
N LYS A 77 23.45 0.17 -0.71
CA LYS A 77 24.57 -0.58 -0.10
C LYS A 77 24.25 -2.07 0.04
N PHE A 78 23.01 -2.40 0.41
CA PHE A 78 22.56 -3.78 0.51
C PHE A 78 22.54 -4.47 -0.86
N LYS A 79 22.14 -3.75 -1.91
CA LYS A 79 22.19 -4.21 -3.30
C LYS A 79 23.62 -4.41 -3.80
N GLU A 80 24.53 -3.50 -3.50
CA GLU A 80 25.96 -3.65 -3.82
C GLU A 80 26.57 -4.90 -3.19
N ALA A 81 26.07 -5.32 -2.02
CA ALA A 81 26.45 -6.57 -1.36
C ALA A 81 25.76 -7.82 -1.94
N GLY A 82 25.05 -7.71 -3.08
CA GLY A 82 24.29 -8.79 -3.70
C GLY A 82 22.96 -9.10 -3.01
N GLY A 83 22.49 -8.22 -2.12
CA GLY A 83 21.20 -8.34 -1.44
C GLY A 83 20.04 -7.96 -2.35
N GLU A 84 18.89 -8.55 -2.12
CA GLU A 84 17.65 -8.21 -2.82
C GLU A 84 16.55 -7.93 -1.81
N LEU A 85 15.69 -6.96 -2.09
CA LEU A 85 14.56 -6.65 -1.22
C LEU A 85 13.45 -7.70 -1.36
N ILE A 86 12.58 -7.76 -0.34
CA ILE A 86 11.35 -8.57 -0.40
C ILE A 86 10.37 -7.89 -1.37
N GLY A 87 9.61 -8.66 -2.15
CA GLY A 87 8.67 -8.12 -3.13
C GLY A 87 7.63 -7.16 -2.54
N THR A 88 7.25 -7.32 -1.27
CA THR A 88 6.31 -6.42 -0.58
C THR A 88 6.95 -5.14 -0.04
N PHE A 89 8.27 -4.97 -0.16
CA PHE A 89 8.97 -3.81 0.42
C PHE A 89 8.46 -2.48 -0.14
N ALA A 90 8.21 -2.40 -1.45
CA ALA A 90 7.71 -1.17 -2.07
C ALA A 90 6.32 -0.77 -1.54
N GLU A 91 5.42 -1.75 -1.40
CA GLU A 91 4.08 -1.55 -0.82
C GLU A 91 4.19 -1.05 0.63
N GLU A 92 4.99 -1.73 1.46
CA GLU A 92 5.16 -1.39 2.86
C GLU A 92 5.83 -0.02 3.05
N PHE A 93 6.79 0.32 2.20
CA PHE A 93 7.45 1.62 2.22
C PHE A 93 6.47 2.74 1.83
N ALA A 94 5.70 2.58 0.77
CA ALA A 94 4.68 3.55 0.35
C ALA A 94 3.60 3.72 1.42
N ARG A 95 3.13 2.61 2.03
CA ARG A 95 2.19 2.63 3.16
C ARG A 95 2.77 3.41 4.33
N ARG A 96 4.03 3.14 4.73
CA ARG A 96 4.65 3.82 5.87
C ARG A 96 4.86 5.31 5.61
N CYS A 97 5.22 5.69 4.38
CA CYS A 97 5.30 7.09 3.99
C CYS A 97 3.95 7.81 4.10
N GLN A 98 2.85 7.14 3.78
CA GLN A 98 1.52 7.71 4.01
C GLN A 98 1.24 7.89 5.50
N GLU A 99 1.51 6.89 6.33
CA GLU A 99 1.25 6.92 7.78
C GLU A 99 2.01 8.04 8.49
N LEU A 100 3.25 8.30 8.06
CA LEU A 100 4.11 9.36 8.59
C LEU A 100 3.98 10.68 7.81
N GLN A 101 3.05 10.77 6.86
CA GLN A 101 2.81 11.95 6.03
C GLN A 101 4.06 12.49 5.29
N CYS A 102 4.98 11.61 4.88
CA CYS A 102 6.22 11.98 4.18
C CYS A 102 6.20 11.55 2.70
N GLN A 103 5.15 11.91 1.97
CA GLN A 103 4.92 11.45 0.59
C GLN A 103 6.00 11.96 -0.39
N ARG A 104 6.66 13.08 -0.07
CA ARG A 104 7.77 13.62 -0.85
C ARG A 104 8.96 12.66 -0.87
N LEU A 105 9.22 11.95 0.23
CA LEU A 105 10.26 10.93 0.30
C LEU A 105 9.91 9.76 -0.63
N ALA A 106 8.66 9.29 -0.60
CA ALA A 106 8.22 8.22 -1.50
C ALA A 106 8.36 8.61 -2.98
N LEU A 107 7.91 9.82 -3.36
CA LEU A 107 8.11 10.36 -4.71
C LEU A 107 9.58 10.44 -5.11
N HIS A 108 10.46 10.87 -4.20
CA HIS A 108 11.89 10.95 -4.48
C HIS A 108 12.49 9.57 -4.73
N VAL A 109 12.11 8.58 -3.93
CA VAL A 109 12.62 7.21 -4.03
C VAL A 109 12.13 6.54 -5.31
N PHE A 110 10.82 6.54 -5.56
CA PHE A 110 10.25 5.94 -6.78
C PHE A 110 10.55 6.75 -8.05
N GLY A 111 10.76 8.06 -7.95
CA GLY A 111 11.22 8.88 -9.07
C GLY A 111 12.69 8.66 -9.43
N ASN A 112 13.47 8.01 -8.55
CA ASN A 112 14.90 7.76 -8.74
C ASN A 112 15.21 6.26 -8.66
N TYR A 113 14.55 5.47 -9.52
CA TYR A 113 14.69 4.02 -9.59
C TYR A 113 16.15 3.58 -9.72
N ILE A 114 16.94 4.26 -10.56
CA ILE A 114 18.35 3.93 -10.81
C ILE A 114 19.16 3.92 -9.52
N ARG A 115 18.89 4.86 -8.61
CA ARG A 115 19.62 4.97 -7.35
C ARG A 115 19.19 3.92 -6.34
N TYR A 116 17.88 3.73 -6.15
CA TYR A 116 17.36 2.95 -5.03
C TYR A 116 17.02 1.50 -5.40
N ASP A 117 16.83 1.19 -6.68
CA ASP A 117 16.40 -0.12 -7.20
C ASP A 117 15.20 -0.72 -6.42
N ILE A 118 14.23 0.14 -6.13
CA ILE A 118 12.95 -0.23 -5.51
C ILE A 118 11.90 -0.20 -6.62
N TRP A 119 11.45 -1.39 -7.03
CA TRP A 119 10.44 -1.53 -8.07
C TRP A 119 9.06 -1.11 -7.56
N LEU A 120 8.42 -0.14 -8.21
CA LEU A 120 7.05 0.28 -7.90
C LEU A 120 6.08 -0.73 -8.51
N ASP A 121 5.38 -1.48 -7.66
CA ASP A 121 4.25 -2.32 -8.08
C ASP A 121 2.91 -1.56 -8.00
N ILE A 122 1.83 -2.17 -8.51
CA ILE A 122 0.50 -1.54 -8.54
C ILE A 122 -0.04 -1.23 -7.14
N LYS A 123 0.31 -2.03 -6.12
CA LYS A 123 -0.18 -1.82 -4.75
C LYS A 123 0.52 -0.61 -4.13
N ALA A 124 1.84 -0.52 -4.29
CA ALA A 124 2.67 0.61 -3.90
C ALA A 124 2.26 1.88 -4.65
N ALA A 125 2.00 1.80 -5.95
CA ALA A 125 1.55 2.93 -6.76
C ALA A 125 0.21 3.49 -6.27
N ARG A 126 -0.75 2.60 -5.94
CA ARG A 126 -2.00 2.99 -5.31
C ARG A 126 -1.71 3.72 -3.98
N TRP A 127 -0.93 3.13 -3.06
CA TRP A 127 -0.60 3.77 -1.76
C TRP A 127 0.04 5.16 -1.94
N LEU A 128 0.97 5.27 -2.88
CA LEU A 128 1.61 6.53 -3.22
C LEU A 128 0.59 7.55 -3.73
N LEU A 129 -0.24 7.17 -4.69
CA LEU A 129 -1.28 8.01 -5.26
C LEU A 129 -2.24 8.51 -4.18
N HIS A 130 -2.69 7.61 -3.30
CA HIS A 130 -3.53 7.92 -2.14
C HIS A 130 -2.97 9.07 -1.31
N SER A 131 -1.71 8.90 -0.92
CA SER A 131 -1.05 9.74 0.03
C SER A 131 -0.87 11.14 -0.55
N ILE A 132 -0.60 11.22 -1.86
CA ILE A 132 -0.37 12.44 -2.61
C ILE A 132 -1.68 13.19 -2.85
N TYR A 133 -2.73 12.56 -3.37
CA TYR A 133 -3.93 13.33 -3.74
C TYR A 133 -4.66 13.94 -2.54
N LEU A 134 -4.54 13.32 -1.36
CA LEU A 134 -5.14 13.85 -0.14
C LEU A 134 -4.48 15.14 0.31
N ASN A 135 -3.15 15.20 0.22
CA ASN A 135 -2.36 16.22 0.90
C ASN A 135 -1.60 17.16 -0.05
N SER A 136 -1.61 16.89 -1.35
CA SER A 136 -0.82 17.63 -2.35
C SER A 136 -1.69 18.21 -3.48
N PRO A 137 -1.16 19.23 -4.21
CA PRO A 137 -1.76 19.72 -5.43
C PRO A 137 -1.83 18.68 -6.55
N LEU A 138 -2.69 18.91 -7.54
CA LEU A 138 -2.89 18.04 -8.70
C LEU A 138 -1.59 17.74 -9.47
N ASP A 139 -0.63 18.66 -9.51
CA ASP A 139 0.63 18.44 -10.24
C ASP A 139 1.45 17.29 -9.65
N LYS A 140 1.38 17.05 -8.34
CA LYS A 140 2.04 15.90 -7.72
C LYS A 140 1.32 14.59 -8.07
N VAL A 141 0.00 14.63 -8.26
CA VAL A 141 -0.76 13.48 -8.76
C VAL A 141 -0.35 13.13 -10.19
N LYS A 142 -0.18 14.13 -11.06
CA LYS A 142 0.34 13.94 -12.42
C LYS A 142 1.72 13.27 -12.41
N VAL A 143 2.61 13.66 -11.51
CA VAL A 143 3.93 13.02 -11.34
C VAL A 143 3.78 11.54 -10.99
N VAL A 144 2.90 11.18 -10.05
CA VAL A 144 2.66 9.77 -9.71
C VAL A 144 2.14 8.99 -10.90
N ILE A 145 1.17 9.53 -11.63
CA ILE A 145 0.61 8.91 -12.84
C ILE A 145 1.70 8.69 -13.90
N ALA A 146 2.61 9.64 -14.07
CA ALA A 146 3.72 9.51 -15.01
C ALA A 146 4.69 8.36 -14.66
N LEU A 147 4.72 7.88 -13.41
CA LEU A 147 5.49 6.71 -13.03
C LEU A 147 4.89 5.40 -13.56
N TYR A 148 3.59 5.34 -13.84
CA TYR A 148 2.91 4.10 -14.25
C TYR A 148 3.57 3.46 -15.49
N PRO A 149 3.71 4.17 -16.63
CA PRO A 149 4.38 3.60 -17.80
C PRO A 149 5.87 3.32 -17.55
N LEU A 150 6.57 4.13 -16.74
CA LEU A 150 8.00 3.92 -16.42
C LEU A 150 8.24 2.59 -15.70
N TYR A 151 7.32 2.19 -14.84
CA TYR A 151 7.34 0.91 -14.12
C TYR A 151 6.55 -0.20 -14.80
N LYS A 152 6.12 0.00 -16.06
CA LYS A 152 5.31 -0.95 -16.84
C LYS A 152 4.02 -1.39 -16.10
N LEU A 153 3.44 -0.48 -15.32
CA LEU A 153 2.15 -0.69 -14.68
C LEU A 153 1.02 -0.53 -15.71
N PRO A 154 -0.14 -1.20 -15.51
CA PRO A 154 -1.33 -0.93 -16.31
C PRO A 154 -1.67 0.57 -16.25
N PRO A 155 -2.21 1.17 -17.33
CA PRO A 155 -2.68 2.56 -17.29
C PRO A 155 -3.55 2.83 -16.06
N PHE A 156 -3.36 3.99 -15.43
CA PHE A 156 -4.12 4.33 -14.21
C PHE A 156 -5.64 4.34 -14.42
N SER A 157 -6.09 4.52 -15.66
CA SER A 157 -7.50 4.50 -16.05
C SER A 157 -8.08 3.08 -16.11
N GLU A 158 -7.26 2.04 -16.22
CA GLU A 158 -7.65 0.63 -16.16
C GLU A 158 -7.71 0.08 -14.73
N ASP A 159 -7.10 0.78 -13.78
CA ASP A 159 -7.19 0.45 -12.36
C ASP A 159 -8.28 1.29 -11.67
N LEU A 160 -9.37 0.65 -11.25
CA LEU A 160 -10.53 1.34 -10.65
C LEU A 160 -10.15 2.22 -9.46
N ALA A 161 -9.24 1.75 -8.60
CA ALA A 161 -8.79 2.53 -7.45
C ALA A 161 -8.02 3.78 -7.90
N SER A 162 -7.05 3.62 -8.80
CA SER A 162 -6.27 4.73 -9.32
C SER A 162 -7.13 5.73 -10.09
N ALA A 163 -7.98 5.26 -11.02
CA ALA A 163 -8.88 6.10 -11.81
C ALA A 163 -9.80 6.96 -10.91
N ALA A 164 -10.40 6.35 -9.89
CA ALA A 164 -11.25 7.07 -8.94
C ALA A 164 -10.49 8.15 -8.15
N MET A 165 -9.25 7.87 -7.73
CA MET A 165 -8.42 8.83 -7.01
C MET A 165 -7.97 10.00 -7.90
N VAL A 166 -7.62 9.72 -9.16
CA VAL A 166 -7.28 10.76 -10.13
C VAL A 166 -8.49 11.64 -10.43
N ALA A 167 -9.66 11.05 -10.66
CA ALA A 167 -10.90 11.82 -10.82
C ALA A 167 -11.19 12.70 -9.58
N ALA A 168 -11.00 12.16 -8.38
CA ALA A 168 -11.19 12.92 -7.13
C ALA A 168 -10.20 14.08 -7.02
N ALA A 169 -8.93 13.86 -7.37
CA ALA A 169 -7.90 14.88 -7.39
C ALA A 169 -8.22 16.00 -8.38
N CYS A 170 -8.71 15.63 -9.57
CA CYS A 170 -9.09 16.56 -10.62
C CYS A 170 -10.26 17.47 -10.19
N TYR A 171 -11.35 16.92 -9.64
CA TYR A 171 -12.43 17.75 -9.11
C TYR A 171 -12.00 18.59 -7.90
N LYS A 172 -11.12 18.06 -7.04
CA LYS A 172 -10.55 18.84 -5.92
C LYS A 172 -9.75 20.06 -6.42
N ALA A 173 -9.06 19.94 -7.55
CA ALA A 173 -8.32 21.05 -8.16
C ALA A 173 -9.23 22.12 -8.77
N ASN A 174 -10.42 21.72 -9.23
CA ASN A 174 -11.48 22.60 -9.72
C ASN A 174 -11.04 23.54 -10.87
N THR A 175 -10.09 23.12 -11.71
CA THR A 175 -9.78 23.85 -12.95
C THR A 175 -10.57 23.27 -14.13
N PRO A 176 -10.89 24.07 -15.17
CA PRO A 176 -11.64 23.59 -16.32
C PRO A 176 -11.01 22.36 -16.99
N GLU A 177 -9.68 22.33 -17.11
CA GLU A 177 -8.94 21.22 -17.71
C GLU A 177 -9.00 19.97 -16.84
N ALA A 178 -8.85 20.13 -15.52
CA ALA A 178 -8.92 19.02 -14.59
C ALA A 178 -10.32 18.40 -14.57
N ILE A 179 -11.37 19.21 -14.59
CA ILE A 179 -12.76 18.75 -14.67
C ILE A 179 -13.00 17.97 -15.96
N LYS A 180 -12.51 18.45 -17.12
CA LYS A 180 -12.61 17.71 -18.39
C LYS A 180 -11.95 16.34 -18.30
N VAL A 181 -10.77 16.24 -17.67
CA VAL A 181 -10.08 14.95 -17.46
C VAL A 181 -10.91 14.03 -16.55
N ALA A 182 -11.47 14.55 -15.46
CA ALA A 182 -12.32 13.77 -14.57
C ALA A 182 -13.59 13.28 -15.28
N ASP A 183 -14.29 14.15 -16.02
CA ASP A 183 -15.48 13.81 -16.79
C ASP A 183 -15.14 12.74 -17.86
N ALA A 184 -13.97 12.83 -18.53
CA ALA A 184 -13.53 11.83 -19.50
C ALA A 184 -13.21 10.45 -18.89
N LEU A 185 -12.83 10.39 -17.61
CA LEU A 185 -12.61 9.11 -16.89
C LEU A 185 -13.92 8.42 -16.48
N GLN A 186 -15.05 9.14 -16.46
CA GLN A 186 -16.31 8.66 -15.91
C GLN A 186 -16.80 7.36 -16.60
N PRO A 187 -16.85 7.26 -17.94
CA PRO A 187 -17.32 6.04 -18.62
C PRO A 187 -16.45 4.82 -18.30
N GLN A 188 -15.14 5.02 -18.19
CA GLN A 188 -14.21 3.93 -17.89
C GLN A 188 -14.38 3.43 -16.45
N ILE A 189 -14.56 4.34 -15.49
CA ILE A 189 -14.87 3.99 -14.10
C ILE A 189 -16.19 3.23 -13.99
N LEU A 190 -17.23 3.65 -14.72
CA LEU A 190 -18.51 2.94 -14.75
C LEU A 190 -18.36 1.52 -15.32
N SER A 191 -17.61 1.36 -16.41
CA SER A 191 -17.33 0.04 -17.00
C SER A 191 -16.53 -0.88 -16.05
N LEU A 192 -15.55 -0.32 -15.32
CA LEU A 192 -14.79 -1.08 -14.31
C LEU A 192 -15.66 -1.49 -13.12
N LEU A 193 -16.61 -0.64 -12.72
CA LEU A 193 -17.55 -0.96 -11.64
C LEU A 193 -18.49 -2.10 -12.00
N GLU A 194 -18.91 -2.22 -13.26
CA GLU A 194 -19.76 -3.33 -13.72
C GLU A 194 -19.07 -4.69 -13.59
N LYS A 195 -17.73 -4.71 -13.69
CA LYS A 195 -16.91 -5.92 -13.58
C LYS A 195 -16.44 -6.20 -12.14
N THR A 196 -16.65 -5.26 -11.21
CA THR A 196 -16.07 -5.32 -9.87
C THR A 196 -17.15 -5.41 -8.80
N GLN A 197 -17.16 -6.52 -8.05
CA GLN A 197 -18.05 -6.67 -6.90
C GLN A 197 -17.49 -5.92 -5.69
N LEU A 198 -18.00 -4.71 -5.40
CA LEU A 198 -17.54 -3.92 -4.26
C LEU A 198 -18.20 -4.29 -2.94
N SER A 199 -19.46 -4.74 -2.93
CA SER A 199 -20.25 -4.91 -1.70
C SER A 199 -19.89 -6.15 -0.87
N THR A 200 -19.25 -7.14 -1.49
CA THR A 200 -18.75 -8.36 -0.87
C THR A 200 -17.26 -8.53 -1.15
N ALA A 201 -16.56 -9.24 -0.27
CA ALA A 201 -15.15 -9.54 -0.43
C ALA A 201 -14.85 -10.96 0.07
N PRO A 202 -14.01 -11.75 -0.64
CA PRO A 202 -13.63 -13.10 -0.23
C PRO A 202 -12.70 -13.09 0.99
N ASP A 203 -11.91 -12.02 1.16
CA ASP A 203 -10.91 -11.92 2.22
C ASP A 203 -10.80 -10.48 2.78
N TYR A 204 -10.05 -10.34 3.88
CA TYR A 204 -9.85 -9.05 4.55
C TYR A 204 -9.06 -8.03 3.72
N ALA A 205 -8.10 -8.47 2.90
CA ALA A 205 -7.30 -7.59 2.05
C ALA A 205 -8.17 -7.00 0.92
N THR A 206 -8.95 -7.83 0.25
CA THR A 206 -9.92 -7.42 -0.77
C THR A 206 -10.98 -6.50 -0.17
N ARG A 207 -11.47 -6.79 1.05
CA ARG A 207 -12.39 -5.90 1.77
C ARG A 207 -11.78 -4.52 2.02
N LYS A 208 -10.52 -4.46 2.46
CA LYS A 208 -9.80 -3.20 2.69
C LYS A 208 -9.65 -2.42 1.38
N HIS A 209 -9.32 -3.10 0.29
CA HIS A 209 -9.23 -2.52 -1.04
C HIS A 209 -10.57 -1.95 -1.53
N ASN A 210 -11.65 -2.73 -1.43
CA ASN A 210 -13.00 -2.28 -1.83
C ASN A 210 -13.50 -1.09 -1.00
N LYS A 211 -13.19 -1.06 0.31
CA LYS A 211 -13.50 0.10 1.18
C LYS A 211 -12.82 1.36 0.66
N TRP A 212 -11.61 1.19 0.20
CA TRP A 212 -10.79 2.29 -0.24
C TRP A 212 -11.24 2.84 -1.59
N ILE A 213 -11.60 1.97 -2.54
CA ILE A 213 -12.29 2.35 -3.78
C ILE A 213 -13.59 3.09 -3.47
N SER A 214 -14.44 2.51 -2.63
CA SER A 214 -15.74 3.09 -2.27
C SER A 214 -15.56 4.48 -1.67
N TRP A 215 -14.58 4.64 -0.79
CA TRP A 215 -14.25 5.94 -0.21
C TRP A 215 -13.76 6.96 -1.24
N ALA A 216 -12.90 6.55 -2.19
CA ALA A 216 -12.45 7.43 -3.27
C ALA A 216 -13.64 7.89 -4.14
N LEU A 217 -14.51 6.97 -4.56
CA LEU A 217 -15.71 7.29 -5.34
C LEU A 217 -16.67 8.23 -4.60
N GLN A 218 -16.86 8.03 -3.29
CA GLN A 218 -17.63 8.98 -2.47
C GLN A 218 -17.00 10.37 -2.46
N LYS A 219 -15.66 10.48 -2.42
CA LYS A 219 -14.97 11.77 -2.52
C LYS A 219 -15.20 12.43 -3.87
N VAL A 220 -15.18 11.66 -4.96
CA VAL A 220 -15.50 12.18 -6.31
C VAL A 220 -16.93 12.72 -6.34
N ASN A 221 -17.92 11.93 -5.91
CA ASN A 221 -19.32 12.34 -5.87
C ASN A 221 -19.54 13.61 -5.04
N ARG A 222 -18.86 13.74 -3.89
CA ARG A 222 -18.97 14.92 -3.03
C ARG A 222 -18.26 16.15 -3.60
N ALA A 223 -17.21 15.96 -4.38
CA ALA A 223 -16.49 17.06 -5.02
C ALA A 223 -17.26 17.62 -6.22
N ARG A 224 -18.07 16.79 -6.89
CA ARG A 224 -18.95 17.18 -8.00
C ARG A 224 -20.28 17.73 -7.46
N LYS A 225 -20.29 19.01 -7.05
CA LYS A 225 -21.45 19.65 -6.40
C LYS A 225 -22.59 20.06 -7.35
N ASP A 226 -22.28 20.31 -8.63
CA ASP A 226 -23.18 21.03 -9.54
C ASP A 226 -23.88 20.12 -10.57
N LYS A 227 -23.74 18.79 -10.45
CA LYS A 227 -24.27 17.81 -11.40
C LYS A 227 -24.80 16.56 -10.70
N GLU A 228 -25.42 15.69 -11.48
CA GLU A 228 -25.67 14.30 -11.09
C GLU A 228 -24.40 13.63 -10.53
N PRO A 229 -24.58 12.69 -9.58
CA PRO A 229 -23.46 12.03 -8.95
C PRO A 229 -22.55 11.38 -10.00
N TYR A 230 -21.23 11.50 -9.80
CA TYR A 230 -20.23 10.96 -10.71
C TYR A 230 -20.39 9.45 -10.93
N VAL A 231 -20.74 8.73 -9.87
CA VAL A 231 -21.20 7.35 -9.92
C VAL A 231 -22.49 7.26 -9.09
N PRO A 232 -23.53 6.53 -9.56
CA PRO A 232 -24.75 6.30 -8.79
C PRO A 232 -24.46 5.79 -7.36
N TRP A 233 -25.12 6.38 -6.35
CA TRP A 233 -24.82 6.10 -4.93
C TRP A 233 -25.07 4.65 -4.53
N ASP A 234 -26.03 3.99 -5.17
CA ASP A 234 -26.34 2.56 -5.02
C ASP A 234 -25.18 1.65 -5.45
N ARG A 235 -24.35 2.10 -6.38
CA ARG A 235 -23.13 1.40 -6.82
C ARG A 235 -21.92 1.63 -5.92
N VAL A 236 -22.04 2.46 -4.87
CA VAL A 236 -20.94 2.81 -3.95
C VAL A 236 -21.27 2.34 -2.53
N PRO A 237 -20.91 1.10 -2.16
CA PRO A 237 -21.34 0.51 -0.90
C PRO A 237 -20.70 1.18 0.31
N LEU A 238 -21.53 1.51 1.31
CA LEU A 238 -21.07 2.00 2.63
C LEU A 238 -20.54 0.86 3.53
N LYS A 239 -21.09 -0.34 3.36
CA LYS A 239 -20.74 -1.53 4.13
C LYS A 239 -20.33 -2.64 3.18
N ILE A 240 -19.13 -3.18 3.40
CA ILE A 240 -18.58 -4.29 2.62
C ILE A 240 -18.52 -5.52 3.52
N ARG A 241 -19.24 -6.57 3.10
CA ARG A 241 -19.37 -7.83 3.83
C ARG A 241 -18.25 -8.78 3.43
N LEU A 242 -17.76 -9.59 4.38
CA LEU A 242 -16.95 -10.74 4.03
C LEU A 242 -17.88 -11.85 3.57
N GLN A 243 -17.50 -12.56 2.51
CA GLN A 243 -18.19 -13.79 2.14
C GLN A 243 -17.97 -14.80 3.27
N SER A 244 -19.06 -15.36 3.78
CA SER A 244 -18.98 -16.45 4.75
C SER A 244 -18.23 -17.63 4.10
N PRO A 245 -17.38 -18.36 4.84
CA PRO A 245 -16.80 -19.58 4.32
C PRO A 245 -17.93 -20.52 3.92
N GLN A 246 -17.97 -20.87 2.64
CA GLN A 246 -18.92 -21.87 2.14
C GLN A 246 -18.61 -23.17 2.90
N PRO A 247 -19.59 -23.79 3.59
CA PRO A 247 -19.35 -25.05 4.28
C PRO A 247 -18.80 -26.04 3.25
N ALA A 248 -17.67 -26.66 3.57
CA ALA A 248 -17.06 -27.67 2.71
C ALA A 248 -18.13 -28.73 2.40
N ALA A 249 -18.37 -28.98 1.11
CA ALA A 249 -19.27 -30.04 0.70
C ALA A 249 -18.81 -31.35 1.38
N PRO A 250 -19.73 -32.12 1.99
CA PRO A 250 -19.37 -33.40 2.59
C PRO A 250 -18.72 -34.25 1.50
N GLN A 251 -17.46 -34.62 1.69
CA GLN A 251 -16.78 -35.58 0.85
C GLN A 251 -17.61 -36.86 0.93
N ALA A 252 -18.25 -37.23 -0.18
CA ALA A 252 -18.95 -38.49 -0.29
C ALA A 252 -17.93 -39.59 0.01
N ALA A 253 -18.14 -40.29 1.12
CA ALA A 253 -17.40 -41.50 1.45
C ALA A 253 -17.70 -42.51 0.35
N THR A 254 -16.77 -42.68 -0.58
CA THR A 254 -16.75 -43.83 -1.49
C THR A 254 -16.47 -45.06 -0.64
N ALA A 255 -17.51 -45.87 -0.44
CA ALA A 255 -17.43 -47.25 0.02
C ALA A 255 -16.98 -48.17 -1.12
#